data_AF-A0A950CX03-F1
#
_entry.id   AF-A0A950CX03-F1
#
_cell.length_a   1.000
_cell.length_b   1.000
_cell.length_c   1.000
_cell.angle_alpha   90.00
_cell.angle_beta   90.00
_cell.angle_gamma   90.00
#
_symmetry.space_group_name_H-M   'P 1'
#
loop_
_entity.id
_entity.type
_entity.pdbx_description
1 polymer ?
#
loop_
_entity_poly.entity_id
_entity_poly.type
_entity_poly.pdbx_seq_one_letter_code
_entity_poly.pdbx_strand_id
1 'polypeptide(L)'
;MKTFEQKFTAWLDGKLGGDELRSFESKHPSIHQEKAEYLKLKGLLSEGLHRRELENPEFFNSQIMERIRRDAGGPTQASCRMLFGLPRLVWGGILALSVGFAFFITIIPRSDFSDPRAKYVAEVLKTTTADPKVKDTVENRKEMTVIKLKGLDKLPPQDLHH
;
A
#
# COMPACT_ATOMS: atom_id res chain seq x y z
N MET A 1 -17.32 12.12 -42.69
CA MET A 1 -18.70 11.56 -42.65
C MET A 1 -18.62 10.15 -42.11
N LYS A 2 -19.50 9.74 -41.18
CA LYS A 2 -19.55 8.34 -40.71
C LYS A 2 -20.10 7.46 -41.83
N THR A 3 -19.50 6.27 -42.02
CA THR A 3 -20.00 5.28 -42.99
C THR A 3 -21.31 4.66 -42.51
N PHE A 4 -22.02 3.97 -43.41
CA PHE A 4 -23.24 3.24 -43.05
C PHE A 4 -22.97 2.23 -41.92
N GLU A 5 -21.93 1.39 -42.06
CA GLU A 5 -21.58 0.38 -41.06
C GLU A 5 -21.30 0.98 -39.68
N GLN A 6 -20.60 2.11 -39.62
CA GLN A 6 -20.34 2.80 -38.35
C GLN A 6 -21.64 3.28 -37.70
N LYS A 7 -22.59 3.81 -38.49
CA LYS A 7 -23.89 4.24 -37.97
C LYS A 7 -24.77 3.04 -37.58
N PHE A 8 -24.72 1.96 -38.35
CA PHE A 8 -25.45 0.73 -38.08
C PHE A 8 -24.97 0.08 -36.77
N THR A 9 -23.66 -0.06 -36.58
CA THR A 9 -23.09 -0.58 -35.32
C THR A 9 -23.40 0.37 -34.15
N ALA A 10 -23.27 1.68 -34.33
CA ALA A 10 -23.66 2.65 -33.30
C ALA A 10 -25.16 2.59 -32.96
N TRP A 11 -26.02 2.28 -33.93
CA TRP A 11 -27.45 2.08 -33.73
C TRP A 11 -27.74 0.77 -32.99
N LEU A 12 -27.07 -0.33 -33.35
CA LEU A 12 -27.16 -1.60 -32.63
C LEU A 12 -26.70 -1.47 -31.17
N ASP A 13 -25.64 -0.69 -30.93
CA ASP A 13 -25.09 -0.38 -29.61
C ASP A 13 -25.93 0.63 -28.81
N GLY A 14 -26.96 1.25 -29.41
CA GLY A 14 -27.76 2.31 -28.77
C GLY A 14 -27.00 3.63 -28.55
N LYS A 15 -25.86 3.81 -29.24
CA LYS A 15 -25.01 5.03 -29.18
C LYS A 15 -25.38 6.07 -30.22
N LEU A 16 -26.32 5.77 -31.12
CA LEU A 16 -26.82 6.72 -32.12
C LEU A 16 -27.95 7.56 -31.51
N GLY A 17 -27.75 8.88 -31.40
CA GLY A 17 -28.68 9.77 -30.71
C GLY A 17 -29.49 10.68 -31.65
N GLY A 18 -30.64 11.14 -31.14
CA GLY A 18 -31.39 12.30 -31.62
C GLY A 18 -31.75 12.28 -33.11
N ASP A 19 -31.32 13.32 -33.83
CA ASP A 19 -31.67 13.52 -35.24
C ASP A 19 -30.93 12.57 -36.19
N GLU A 20 -29.73 12.11 -35.81
CA GLU A 20 -29.01 11.08 -36.58
C GLU A 20 -29.77 9.75 -36.56
N LEU A 21 -30.36 9.39 -35.42
CA LEU A 21 -31.17 8.19 -35.26
C LEU A 21 -32.41 8.24 -36.16
N ARG A 22 -33.21 9.30 -36.05
CA ARG A 22 -34.42 9.48 -36.86
C ARG A 22 -34.12 9.49 -38.36
N SER A 23 -33.05 10.19 -38.75
CA SER A 23 -32.62 10.24 -40.15
C SER A 23 -32.13 8.88 -40.65
N PHE A 24 -31.52 8.07 -39.79
CA PHE A 24 -31.03 6.74 -40.15
C PHE A 24 -32.18 5.73 -40.26
N GLU A 25 -33.10 5.70 -39.30
CA GLU A 25 -34.28 4.83 -39.31
C GLU A 25 -35.22 5.17 -40.46
N SER A 26 -35.41 6.46 -40.76
CA SER A 26 -36.22 6.90 -41.90
C SER A 26 -35.62 6.49 -43.25
N LYS A 27 -34.30 6.50 -43.38
CA LYS A 27 -33.60 6.12 -44.62
C LYS A 27 -33.54 4.61 -44.83
N HIS A 28 -33.64 3.80 -43.78
CA HIS A 28 -33.46 2.37 -43.85
C HIS A 28 -34.47 1.61 -42.97
N PRO A 29 -35.76 1.49 -43.37
CA PRO A 29 -36.74 0.69 -42.64
C PRO A 29 -36.36 -0.81 -42.58
N SER A 30 -35.53 -1.24 -43.53
CA SER A 30 -34.63 -2.40 -43.54
C SER A 30 -34.17 -2.97 -42.20
N ILE A 31 -33.56 -2.06 -41.44
CA ILE A 31 -32.60 -2.38 -40.38
C ILE A 31 -33.23 -3.09 -39.20
N HIS A 32 -34.56 -2.98 -39.02
CA HIS A 32 -35.25 -3.67 -37.94
C HIS A 32 -35.31 -5.18 -38.18
N GLN A 33 -35.45 -5.61 -39.44
CA GLN A 33 -35.38 -7.04 -39.80
C GLN A 33 -33.96 -7.56 -39.62
N GLU A 34 -32.97 -6.82 -40.10
CA GLU A 34 -31.55 -7.16 -39.95
C GLU A 34 -31.12 -7.23 -38.47
N LYS A 35 -31.64 -6.32 -37.62
CA LYS A 35 -31.45 -6.38 -36.16
C LYS A 35 -32.07 -7.64 -35.56
N ALA A 36 -33.27 -8.03 -36.00
CA ALA A 36 -33.92 -9.24 -35.51
C ALA A 36 -33.10 -10.50 -35.88
N GLU A 37 -32.57 -10.55 -37.10
CA GLU A 37 -31.68 -11.63 -37.55
C GLU A 37 -30.35 -11.63 -36.78
N TYR A 38 -29.75 -10.46 -36.56
CA TYR A 38 -28.56 -10.32 -35.73
C TYR A 38 -28.79 -10.82 -34.30
N LEU A 39 -29.92 -10.46 -33.68
CA LEU A 39 -30.29 -10.93 -32.34
C LEU A 39 -30.54 -12.44 -32.32
N LYS A 40 -31.15 -13.00 -33.37
CA LYS A 40 -31.32 -14.45 -33.53
C LYS A 40 -29.98 -15.16 -33.62
N LEU A 41 -29.06 -14.66 -34.45
CA LEU A 41 -27.71 -15.20 -34.59
C LEU A 41 -26.94 -15.13 -33.26
N LYS A 42 -27.03 -13.98 -32.57
CA LYS A 42 -26.43 -13.80 -31.24
C LYS A 42 -26.97 -14.79 -30.22
N GLY A 43 -28.28 -15.05 -30.23
CA GLY A 43 -28.92 -16.07 -29.39
C GLY A 43 -28.34 -17.45 -29.64
N LEU A 44 -28.35 -17.91 -30.89
CA LEU A 44 -27.79 -19.21 -31.28
C LEU A 44 -26.30 -19.35 -30.92
N LEU A 45 -25.52 -18.29 -31.11
CA LEU A 45 -24.11 -18.27 -30.71
C LEU A 45 -23.95 -18.36 -29.19
N SER A 46 -24.79 -17.65 -28.43
CA SER A 46 -24.74 -17.66 -26.97
C SER A 46 -25.16 -19.00 -26.36
N GLU A 47 -26.02 -19.76 -27.05
CA GLU A 47 -26.41 -21.11 -26.65
C GLU A 47 -25.30 -22.13 -26.93
N GLY A 48 -24.61 -22.01 -28.07
CA GLY A 48 -23.50 -22.90 -28.43
C GLY A 48 -22.23 -22.63 -27.63
N LEU A 49 -22.03 -21.40 -27.17
CA LEU A 49 -20.95 -21.04 -26.27
C LEU A 49 -21.30 -21.54 -24.86
N HIS A 50 -20.75 -22.71 -24.49
CA HIS A 50 -20.80 -23.16 -23.11
C HIS A 50 -20.24 -22.05 -22.21
N ARG A 51 -21.14 -21.42 -21.44
CA ARG A 51 -20.76 -20.40 -20.48
C ARG A 51 -19.85 -21.08 -19.46
N ARG A 52 -18.54 -20.82 -19.58
CA ARG A 52 -17.57 -21.28 -18.59
C ARG A 52 -18.03 -20.74 -17.25
N GLU A 53 -18.33 -21.65 -16.34
CA GLU A 53 -18.68 -21.28 -14.97
C GLU A 53 -17.46 -20.57 -14.37
N LEU A 54 -17.67 -19.33 -13.95
CA LEU A 54 -16.62 -18.56 -13.29
C LEU A 54 -16.37 -19.23 -11.94
N GLU A 55 -15.13 -19.61 -11.65
CA GLU A 55 -14.77 -20.29 -10.40
C GLU A 55 -15.16 -19.48 -9.15
N ASN A 56 -15.23 -18.15 -9.26
CA ASN A 56 -15.52 -17.24 -8.15
C ASN A 56 -16.48 -16.10 -8.58
N PRO A 57 -17.78 -16.36 -8.79
CA PRO A 57 -18.71 -15.37 -9.31
C PRO A 57 -18.87 -14.16 -8.38
N GLU A 58 -18.80 -14.36 -7.06
CA GLU A 58 -18.92 -13.29 -6.06
C GLU A 58 -17.75 -12.29 -6.11
N PHE A 59 -16.54 -12.77 -6.39
CA PHE A 59 -15.38 -11.87 -6.56
C PHE A 59 -15.54 -10.99 -7.80
N PHE A 60 -15.97 -11.56 -8.93
CA PHE A 60 -16.19 -10.77 -10.14
C PHE A 60 -17.37 -9.82 -9.98
N ASN A 61 -18.46 -10.26 -9.37
CA ASN A 61 -19.64 -9.44 -9.14
C ASN A 61 -19.33 -8.24 -8.23
N SER A 62 -18.63 -8.47 -7.11
CA SER A 62 -18.22 -7.38 -6.22
C SER A 62 -17.33 -6.35 -6.92
N GLN A 63 -16.34 -6.81 -7.71
CA GLN A 63 -15.47 -5.92 -8.50
C GLN A 63 -16.22 -5.15 -9.59
N ILE A 64 -17.15 -5.79 -10.29
CA ILE A 64 -17.98 -5.16 -11.32
C ILE A 64 -18.88 -4.10 -10.68
N MET A 65 -19.55 -4.44 -9.58
CA MET A 65 -20.41 -3.50 -8.86
C MET A 65 -19.62 -2.33 -8.27
N GLU A 66 -18.40 -2.56 -7.79
CA GLU A 66 -17.52 -1.50 -7.31
C GLU A 66 -17.10 -0.56 -8.45
N ARG A 67 -16.75 -1.10 -9.63
CA ARG A 67 -16.46 -0.31 -10.83
C ARG A 67 -17.67 0.47 -11.32
N ILE A 68 -18.85 -0.15 -11.39
CA ILE A 68 -20.09 0.53 -11.75
C ILE A 68 -20.38 1.65 -10.76
N ARG A 69 -20.22 1.43 -9.46
CA ARG A 69 -20.42 2.48 -8.45
C ARG A 69 -19.42 3.63 -8.63
N ARG A 70 -18.16 3.33 -8.97
CA ARG A 70 -17.13 4.31 -9.27
C ARG A 70 -17.41 5.12 -10.54
N ASP A 71 -17.96 4.49 -11.56
CA ASP A 71 -18.22 5.11 -12.87
C ASP A 71 -19.57 5.83 -12.91
N ALA A 72 -20.59 5.30 -12.20
CA ALA A 72 -21.90 5.93 -12.04
C ALA A 72 -21.87 7.10 -11.04
N GLY A 73 -20.93 7.08 -10.09
CA GLY A 73 -20.53 8.25 -9.34
C GLY A 73 -19.62 9.12 -10.20
N GLY A 74 -20.19 10.08 -10.94
CA GLY A 74 -19.41 11.23 -11.43
C GLY A 74 -18.58 11.86 -10.28
N PRO A 75 -17.63 12.79 -10.56
CA PRO A 75 -16.62 13.25 -9.61
C PRO A 75 -17.22 13.93 -8.37
N THR A 76 -17.69 13.14 -7.42
CA THR A 76 -18.32 13.60 -6.21
C THR A 76 -18.27 12.47 -5.18
N GLN A 77 -17.63 12.78 -4.06
CA GLN A 77 -17.68 12.05 -2.78
C GLN A 77 -16.69 10.91 -2.50
N ALA A 78 -15.48 10.95 -3.08
CA ALA A 78 -14.34 10.27 -2.44
C ALA A 78 -13.66 11.10 -1.32
N SER A 79 -14.07 12.36 -1.10
CA SER A 79 -13.28 13.29 -0.24
C SER A 79 -13.88 13.57 1.15
N CYS A 80 -15.18 13.41 1.40
CA CYS A 80 -15.76 13.89 2.67
C CYS A 80 -15.64 12.96 3.88
N ARG A 81 -15.38 11.65 3.71
CA ARG A 81 -15.20 10.74 4.86
C ARG A 81 -13.76 10.63 5.37
N MET A 82 -12.77 10.90 4.51
CA MET A 82 -11.35 10.82 4.89
C MET A 82 -10.87 12.07 5.65
N LEU A 83 -11.49 13.24 5.39
CA LEU A 83 -11.12 14.53 5.99
C LEU A 83 -11.53 14.69 7.47
N PHE A 84 -12.44 13.86 8.02
CA PHE A 84 -12.85 13.96 9.43
C PHE A 84 -12.22 12.90 10.35
N GLY A 85 -11.68 11.80 9.80
CA GLY A 85 -11.11 10.70 10.58
C GLY A 85 -9.59 10.78 10.79
N LEU A 86 -8.83 11.06 9.73
CA LEU A 86 -7.37 11.11 9.79
C LEU A 86 -6.80 12.24 10.67
N PRO A 87 -7.30 13.49 10.63
CA PRO A 87 -6.70 14.54 11.45
C PRO A 87 -6.92 14.30 12.95
N ARG A 88 -8.06 13.70 13.36
CA ARG A 88 -8.28 13.35 14.77
C ARG A 88 -7.38 12.22 15.25
N LEU A 89 -7.06 11.26 14.38
CA LEU A 89 -6.13 10.18 14.72
C LEU A 89 -4.69 10.70 14.86
N VAL A 90 -4.27 11.60 13.97
CA VAL A 90 -2.95 12.24 14.05
C VAL A 90 -2.85 13.14 15.28
N TRP A 91 -3.88 13.94 15.58
CA TRP A 91 -3.93 14.73 16.81
C TRP A 91 -3.96 13.87 18.06
N GLY A 92 -4.72 12.76 18.05
CA GLY A 92 -4.75 11.80 19.15
C GLY A 92 -3.39 11.13 19.38
N GLY A 93 -2.70 10.75 18.30
CA GLY A 93 -1.34 10.19 18.35
C GLY A 93 -0.31 11.18 18.89
N ILE A 94 -0.35 12.44 18.42
CA ILE A 94 0.54 13.50 18.90
C ILE A 94 0.26 13.81 20.37
N LEU A 95 -1.01 13.86 20.78
CA LEU A 95 -1.40 14.12 22.17
C LEU A 95 -0.94 12.99 23.10
N ALA A 96 -1.14 11.73 22.69
CA ALA A 96 -0.68 10.57 23.45
C ALA A 96 0.86 10.53 23.56
N LEU A 97 1.58 10.82 22.47
CA LEU A 97 3.03 10.88 22.47
C LEU A 97 3.55 12.01 23.38
N SER A 98 2.94 13.19 23.32
CA SER A 98 3.32 14.35 24.14
C SER A 98 3.10 14.08 25.62
N VAL A 99 1.96 13.49 25.99
CA VAL A 99 1.67 13.11 27.38
C VAL A 99 2.65 12.05 27.87
N GLY A 100 2.91 11.01 27.07
CA GLY A 100 3.92 9.99 27.40
C GLY A 100 5.31 10.58 27.57
N PHE A 101 5.70 11.54 26.73
CA PHE A 101 7.01 12.19 26.80
C PHE A 101 7.12 13.14 28.00
N ALA A 102 6.05 13.85 28.35
CA ALA A 102 5.98 14.68 29.55
C ALA A 102 6.08 13.82 30.82
N PHE A 103 5.37 12.68 30.86
CA PHE A 103 5.52 11.70 31.94
C PHE A 103 6.93 11.11 31.98
N PHE A 104 7.53 10.80 30.84
CA PHE A 104 8.91 10.29 30.78
C PHE A 104 9.90 11.30 31.37
N ILE A 105 9.80 12.58 31.03
CA ILE A 105 10.69 13.63 31.56
C ILE A 105 10.46 13.90 33.05
N THR A 106 9.21 13.82 33.52
CA THR A 106 8.87 14.14 34.92
C THR A 106 9.08 12.97 35.87
N ILE A 107 8.79 11.74 35.44
CA ILE A 107 8.95 10.52 36.24
C ILE A 107 10.38 10.02 36.23
N ILE A 108 11.09 10.13 35.09
CA ILE A 108 12.50 9.73 35.04
C ILE A 108 13.31 10.95 35.46
N PRO A 109 13.84 10.99 36.70
CA PRO A 109 14.85 11.97 37.03
C PRO A 109 15.98 11.76 36.02
N ARG A 110 16.22 12.76 35.17
CA ARG A 110 17.52 12.88 34.51
C ARG A 110 18.51 13.17 35.63
N SER A 111 18.91 12.12 36.34
CA SER A 111 20.06 12.18 37.22
C SER A 111 21.21 12.66 36.36
N ASP A 112 21.74 13.82 36.69
CA ASP A 112 22.97 14.29 36.09
C ASP A 112 23.95 13.12 36.07
N PHE A 113 24.41 12.73 34.88
CA PHE A 113 25.50 11.76 34.73
C PHE A 113 26.83 12.28 35.32
N SER A 114 26.79 13.42 36.01
CA SER A 114 27.84 14.00 36.84
C SER A 114 27.79 13.52 38.30
N ASP A 115 26.77 12.74 38.71
CA ASP A 115 26.68 12.18 40.07
C ASP A 115 27.73 11.07 40.27
N PRO A 116 28.65 11.16 41.26
CA PRO A 116 29.64 10.14 41.56
C PRO A 116 29.04 8.75 41.85
N ARG A 117 27.74 8.63 42.18
CA ARG A 117 27.05 7.34 42.33
C ARG A 117 26.87 6.58 41.02
N ALA A 118 26.69 7.27 39.90
CA ALA A 118 26.58 6.64 38.57
C ALA A 118 27.92 6.02 38.13
N LYS A 119 29.06 6.55 38.60
CA LYS A 119 30.38 5.92 38.44
C LYS A 119 30.47 4.58 39.15
N TYR A 120 29.93 4.45 40.37
CA TYR A 120 29.95 3.18 41.10
C TYR A 120 29.07 2.11 40.44
N VAL A 121 27.91 2.45 39.87
CA VAL A 121 27.07 1.46 39.18
C VAL A 121 27.69 1.01 37.85
N ALA A 122 28.33 1.93 37.13
CA ALA A 122 29.14 1.58 35.95
C ALA A 122 30.39 0.75 36.31
N GLU A 123 30.91 0.91 37.53
CA GLU A 123 32.02 0.12 38.06
C GLU A 123 31.58 -1.29 38.50
N VAL A 124 30.36 -1.46 39.04
CA VAL A 124 29.80 -2.79 39.37
C VAL A 124 29.48 -3.60 38.11
N LEU A 125 29.06 -2.95 37.02
CA LEU A 125 28.94 -3.61 35.71
C LEU A 125 30.31 -4.00 35.11
N LYS A 126 31.40 -3.42 35.62
CA LYS A 126 32.78 -3.68 35.18
C LYS A 126 33.44 -4.89 35.84
N THR A 127 32.77 -5.58 36.76
CA THR A 127 33.40 -6.64 37.57
C THR A 127 32.80 -8.04 37.41
N THR A 128 31.83 -8.26 36.52
CA THR A 128 31.40 -9.62 36.16
C THR A 128 31.95 -10.00 34.78
N THR A 129 33.25 -10.30 34.75
CA THR A 129 33.85 -11.20 33.76
C THR A 129 34.38 -12.39 34.55
N ALA A 130 33.80 -13.57 34.31
CA ALA A 130 34.08 -14.81 35.02
C ALA A 130 35.43 -15.47 34.64
N ASP A 131 36.42 -14.69 34.18
CA ASP A 131 37.74 -15.20 33.80
C ASP A 131 38.84 -14.15 34.12
N PRO A 132 39.76 -14.41 35.08
CA PRO A 132 40.60 -13.39 35.71
C PRO A 132 41.82 -12.92 34.88
N LYS A 133 41.91 -13.23 33.59
CA LYS A 133 43.12 -12.94 32.79
C LYS A 133 42.96 -11.94 31.64
N VAL A 134 41.75 -11.44 31.38
CA VAL A 134 41.51 -10.53 30.26
C VAL A 134 41.02 -9.18 30.78
N LYS A 135 41.79 -8.12 30.52
CA LYS A 135 41.44 -6.74 30.89
C LYS A 135 41.00 -6.00 29.63
N ASP A 136 39.70 -5.76 29.54
CA ASP A 136 39.10 -4.99 28.45
C ASP A 136 38.92 -3.54 28.88
N THR A 137 39.66 -2.63 28.24
CA THR A 137 39.50 -1.20 28.43
C THR A 137 38.88 -0.62 27.16
N VAL A 138 37.58 -0.34 27.22
CA VAL A 138 36.85 0.36 26.15
C VAL A 138 37.07 1.85 26.32
N GLU A 139 37.76 2.47 25.37
CA GLU A 139 37.99 3.91 25.33
C GLU A 139 37.14 4.50 24.19
N ASN A 140 36.12 5.27 24.56
CA ASN A 140 35.22 5.91 23.60
C ASN A 140 35.72 7.33 23.30
N ARG A 141 36.21 7.57 22.07
CA ARG A 141 36.44 8.92 21.56
C ARG A 141 35.41 9.23 20.47
N LYS A 142 34.89 10.46 20.54
CA LYS A 142 33.67 11.03 19.96
C LYS A 142 33.19 10.65 18.54
N GLU A 143 33.89 9.88 17.73
CA GLU A 143 33.37 9.39 16.42
C GLU A 143 33.80 7.96 16.07
N MET A 144 34.45 7.20 16.97
CA MET A 144 34.75 5.79 16.73
C MET A 144 34.89 5.02 18.04
N THR A 145 34.21 3.88 18.16
CA THR A 145 34.36 2.98 19.31
C THR A 145 35.50 2.01 19.01
N VAL A 146 36.64 2.20 19.67
CA VAL A 146 37.80 1.29 19.53
C VAL A 146 37.87 0.41 20.77
N ILE A 147 37.66 -0.89 20.57
CA ILE A 147 37.83 -1.90 21.61
C ILE A 147 39.28 -2.38 21.56
N LYS A 148 40.10 -2.00 22.54
CA LYS A 148 41.46 -2.52 22.70
C LYS A 148 41.44 -3.68 23.69
N LEU A 149 41.50 -4.89 23.16
CA LEU A 149 41.72 -6.10 23.94
C LEU A 149 43.23 -6.18 24.24
N LYS A 150 43.63 -6.11 25.52
CA LYS A 150 45.04 -6.22 25.91
C LYS A 150 45.20 -7.50 26.74
N GLY A 151 45.78 -8.53 26.12
CA GLY A 151 45.98 -9.85 26.74
C GLY A 151 45.66 -11.05 25.84
N LEU A 152 45.35 -10.87 24.56
CA LEU A 152 45.26 -12.00 23.62
C LEU A 152 46.67 -12.52 23.31
N ASP A 153 46.86 -13.83 23.42
CA ASP A 153 48.01 -14.52 22.85
C ASP A 153 48.07 -14.25 21.33
N LYS A 154 49.29 -14.07 20.81
CA LYS A 154 49.53 -13.72 19.40
C LYS A 154 48.84 -14.73 18.50
N LEU A 155 47.93 -14.24 17.66
CA LEU A 155 47.39 -14.99 16.53
C LEU A 155 48.58 -15.50 15.68
N PRO A 156 48.61 -16.77 15.27
CA PRO A 156 49.63 -17.24 14.34
C PRO A 156 49.49 -16.43 13.04
N PRO A 157 50.61 -16.01 12.42
CA PRO A 157 50.55 -15.29 11.15
C PRO A 157 49.85 -16.19 10.14
N GLN A 158 48.67 -15.76 9.68
CA GLN A 158 48.06 -16.36 8.51
C GLN A 158 48.92 -15.98 7.30
N ASP A 159 49.49 -17.01 6.68
CA ASP A 159 50.08 -16.96 5.36
C ASP A 159 49.08 -16.35 4.37
N LEU A 160 49.35 -15.13 3.96
CA LEU A 160 48.74 -14.48 2.80
C LEU A 160 49.83 -14.35 1.74
N HIS A 161 49.77 -15.30 0.81
CA HIS A 161 50.48 -15.45 -0.46
C HIS A 161 51.28 -14.25 -1.00
N HIS A 162 52.54 -14.53 -1.34
CA HIS A 162 53.14 -14.18 -2.62
C HIS A 162 53.95 -15.35 -3.16
#